data_AF-A0A7J2YNE9-F1
#
_entry.id   AF-A0A7J2YNE9-F1
#
_cell.length_a   1.000
_cell.length_b   1.000
_cell.length_c   1.000
_cell.angle_alpha   90.00
_cell.angle_beta   90.00
_cell.angle_gamma   90.00
#
_symmetry.space_group_name_H-M   'P 1'
#
loop_
_entity.id
_entity.type
_entity.pdbx_description
1 polymer ?
#
loop_
_entity_poly.entity_id
_entity_poly.type
_entity_poly.pdbx_seq_one_letter_code
_entity_poly.pdbx_strand_id
1 'polypeptide(L)' 'MNVKVLKKTSNELKIEVEGVGHSLCNLLQKRLLEDKNVDLAG' A
#
# COMPACT_ATOMS: atom_id res chain seq x y z
N MET A 1 3.16 -8.74 12.22
CA MET A 1 2.60 -7.87 11.18
C MET A 1 1.24 -7.40 11.65
N ASN A 2 1.14 -6.13 12.01
CA ASN A 2 -0.13 -5.49 12.38
C ASN A 2 -0.51 -4.52 11.26
N VAL A 3 -1.75 -4.56 10.80
CA VAL A 3 -2.24 -3.69 9.71
C VAL A 3 -3.37 -2.85 10.25
N LYS A 4 -3.19 -1.53 10.22
CA LYS A 4 -4.19 -0.56 10.64
C LYS A 4 -4.67 0.23 9.44
N VAL A 5 -5.98 0.26 9.23
CA VAL A 5 -6.58 1.09 8.18
C VAL A 5 -6.69 2.52 8.70
N LEU A 6 -5.98 3.45 8.06
CA LEU A 6 -6.01 4.86 8.39
C LEU A 6 -7.09 5.60 7.60
N LYS A 7 -7.30 5.22 6.33
CA LYS A 7 -8.32 5.79 5.46
C LYS A 7 -8.78 4.76 4.46
N LYS A 8 -10.08 4.73 4.19
CA LYS A 8 -10.69 3.88 3.17
C LYS A 8 -11.83 4.64 2.51
N THR A 9 -11.70 4.89 1.22
CA THR A 9 -12.76 5.40 0.36
C THR A 9 -12.97 4.41 -0.79
N SER A 10 -13.86 4.73 -1.73
CA SER A 10 -14.10 3.87 -2.89
C SER A 10 -12.85 3.67 -3.77
N ASN A 11 -11.95 4.66 -3.81
CA ASN A 11 -10.81 4.68 -4.74
C ASN A 11 -9.46 4.90 -4.04
N GLU A 12 -9.42 5.04 -2.71
CA GLU A 12 -8.19 5.27 -1.95
C GLU A 12 -8.17 4.38 -0.71
N LEU A 13 -7.02 3.74 -0.47
CA LEU A 13 -6.76 2.96 0.73
C LEU A 13 -5.42 3.41 1.33
N LYS A 14 -5.46 3.87 2.58
CA LYS A 14 -4.26 4.18 3.36
C LYS A 14 -4.18 3.22 4.54
N ILE A 15 -3.08 2.47 4.60
CA ILE A 15 -2.80 1.53 5.68
C ILE A 15 -1.47 1.85 6.32
N GLU A 16 -1.38 1.56 7.61
CA GLU A 16 -0.14 1.53 8.37
C GLU A 16 0.17 0.07 8.68
N VAL A 17 1.39 -0.36 8.39
CA VAL A 17 1.83 -1.72 8.63
C VAL A 17 3.01 -1.71 9.59
N GLU A 18 2.80 -2.27 10.78
CA GLU A 18 3.84 -2.34 11.81
C GLU A 18 4.56 -3.68 11.78
N GLY A 19 5.87 -3.63 12.04
CA GLY A 19 6.74 -4.81 12.09
C GLY A 19 7.17 -5.34 10.72
N VAL A 20 7.10 -4.52 9.67
CA VAL A 20 7.63 -4.83 8.34
C VAL A 20 8.68 -3.80 7.94
N GLY A 21 9.77 -4.28 7.33
CA GLY A 21 10.84 -3.41 6.83
C GLY A 21 10.48 -2.74 5.49
N HIS A 22 11.27 -1.74 5.12
CA HIS A 22 11.12 -0.96 3.88
C HIS A 22 11.09 -1.82 2.61
N SER A 23 11.71 -3.00 2.63
CA SER A 23 11.73 -3.95 1.51
C SER A 23 10.33 -4.38 1.08
N LEU A 24 9.40 -4.60 2.03
CA LEU A 24 8.04 -4.99 1.72
C LEU A 24 7.26 -3.83 1.08
N CYS A 25 7.36 -2.62 1.66
CA CYS A 25 6.68 -1.44 1.14
C CYS A 25 7.15 -1.11 -0.29
N ASN A 26 8.46 -1.17 -0.54
CA ASN A 26 9.02 -0.93 -1.88
C ASN A 26 8.58 -1.99 -2.90
N LEU A 27 8.48 -3.26 -2.50
CA LEU A 27 7.98 -4.32 -3.38
C LEU A 27 6.50 -4.12 -3.72
N LEU A 28 5.67 -3.84 -2.70
CA LEU A 28 4.25 -3.56 -2.89
C LEU A 28 4.03 -2.35 -3.79
N GLN A 29 4.75 -1.25 -3.56
CA GLN A 29 4.67 -0.05 -4.38
C GLN A 29 4.97 -0.37 -5.86
N LYS A 30 6.07 -1.07 -6.14
CA LYS A 30 6.41 -1.46 -7.52
C LYS A 30 5.34 -2.33 -8.16
N ARG A 31 4.83 -3.34 -7.44
CA ARG A 31 3.81 -4.26 -7.95
C ARG A 31 2.47 -3.59 -8.21
N LEU A 32 2.10 -2.63 -7.37
CA LEU A 32 0.88 -1.85 -7.55
C LEU A 32 0.99 -0.91 -8.75
N LEU A 33 2.15 -0.28 -8.98
CA LEU A 33 2.38 0.57 -10.15
C LEU A 33 2.40 -0.19 -11.49
N GLU A 34 2.58 -1.52 -11.47
CA GLU A 34 2.46 -2.36 -12.67
C GLU A 34 1.00 -2.63 -13.06
N ASP A 35 0.04 -2.42 -12.14
CA ASP A 35 -1.38 -2.63 -12.41
C ASP A 35 -2.01 -1.39 -13.07
N LYS A 36 -2.65 -1.59 -14.22
CA LYS A 36 -3.29 -0.51 -15.00
C LYS A 36 -4.48 0.14 -14.30
N ASN A 37 -5.03 -0.49 -13.26
CA ASN A 37 -6.15 0.04 -12.47
C ASN A 37 -5.68 0.89 -11.28
N VAL A 38 -4.36 0.96 -11.05
CA VAL A 38 -3.77 1.77 -9.98
C VAL A 38 -3.27 3.07 -10.59
N ASP A 39 -3.88 4.17 -10.18
CA ASP A 39 -3.46 5.51 -10.61
C ASP A 39 -2.18 5.96 -9.86
N LEU A 40 -2.07 5.59 -8.57
CA LEU A 40 -0.95 5.97 -7.71
C LEU A 40 -0.73 4.95 -6.58
N ALA A 41 0.54 4.62 -6.29
CA ALA A 41 0.95 3.84 -5.13
C ALA A 41 2.18 4.47 -4.46
N GLY A 42 2.15 4.55 -3.12
CA GLY A 42 3.13 5.26 -2.29
C GLY A 42 3.37 4.58 -0.96
#